data_AF-A0A3D2N2S3-F1
#
_entry.id   AF-A0A3D2N2S3-F1
#
_cell.length_a   1.000
_cell.length_b   1.000
_cell.length_c   1.000
_cell.angle_alpha   90.00
_cell.angle_beta   90.00
_cell.angle_gamma   90.00
#
_symmetry.space_group_name_H-M   'P 1'
#
loop_
_entity.id
_entity.type
_entity.pdbx_description
1 polymer ?
#
loop_
_entity_poly.entity_id
_entity_poly.type
_entity_poly.pdbx_seq_one_letter_code
_entity_poly.pdbx_strand_id
1 'polypeptide(L)'
;MNFRYFVVVNRVTLTFSATLFLSLLSPESFFWPLHVGIALLLVCLPTPTFCRWAIISGLVIGSFHFLAYENRQIPPECFDSAMNFQGTIADFPRTLSSITGEQITFVVLESLTLVDGSCDIPVSIV
;
A
#
# COMPACT_ATOMS: atom_id res chain seq x y z
N MET A 1 15.60 -16.61 7.28
CA MET A 1 14.21 -16.64 7.80
C MET A 1 13.33 -17.21 6.69
N ASN A 2 12.47 -18.20 6.98
CA ASN A 2 11.66 -18.88 5.95
C ASN A 2 10.53 -17.93 5.45
N PHE A 3 10.30 -17.85 4.14
CA PHE A 3 9.27 -17.01 3.53
C PHE A 3 7.86 -17.27 4.11
N ARG A 4 7.51 -18.54 4.33
CA ARG A 4 6.22 -18.91 4.92
C ARG A 4 6.07 -18.36 6.33
N TYR A 5 7.16 -18.37 7.11
CA TYR A 5 7.17 -17.81 8.44
C TYR A 5 6.99 -16.29 8.41
N PHE A 6 7.68 -15.60 7.50
CA PHE A 6 7.51 -14.16 7.30
C PHE A 6 6.06 -13.79 6.96
N VAL A 7 5.42 -14.50 6.02
CA VAL A 7 4.02 -14.25 5.62
C VAL A 7 3.05 -14.48 6.78
N VAL A 8 3.23 -15.55 7.55
CA VAL A 8 2.35 -15.86 8.68
C VAL A 8 2.46 -14.80 9.78
N VAL A 9 3.69 -14.38 10.10
CA VAL A 9 3.95 -13.37 11.14
C VAL A 9 3.42 -11.99 10.71
N ASN A 10 3.61 -11.61 9.45
CA ASN A 10 3.24 -10.28 8.94
C ASN A 10 1.87 -10.23 8.25
N ARG A 11 1.05 -11.27 8.38
CA ARG A 11 -0.21 -11.43 7.62
C ARG A 11 -1.13 -10.22 7.70
N VAL A 12 -1.23 -9.58 8.86
CA VAL A 12 -2.11 -8.41 9.08
C VAL A 12 -1.61 -7.21 8.28
N THR A 13 -0.34 -6.86 8.46
CA THR A 13 0.33 -5.76 7.77
C THR A 13 0.33 -5.96 6.25
N LEU A 14 0.56 -7.20 5.79
CA LEU A 14 0.52 -7.54 4.37
C LEU A 14 -0.90 -7.42 3.81
N THR A 15 -1.92 -7.88 4.53
CA THR A 15 -3.32 -7.77 4.11
C THR A 15 -3.74 -6.30 4.02
N PHE A 16 -3.39 -5.50 5.03
CA PHE A 16 -3.63 -4.06 5.04
C PHE A 16 -2.96 -3.37 3.85
N SER A 17 -1.65 -3.61 3.67
CA SER A 17 -0.87 -2.98 2.59
C SER A 17 -1.39 -3.36 1.22
N ALA A 18 -1.70 -4.64 1.00
CA ALA A 18 -2.28 -5.12 -0.26
C ALA A 18 -3.63 -4.45 -0.57
N THR A 19 -4.49 -4.30 0.44
CA THR A 19 -5.78 -3.64 0.27
C THR A 19 -5.59 -2.15 -0.05
N LEU A 20 -4.69 -1.47 0.67
CA LEU A 20 -4.40 -0.06 0.45
C LEU A 20 -3.81 0.18 -0.96
N PHE A 21 -2.84 -0.62 -1.38
CA PHE A 21 -2.27 -0.51 -2.72
C PHE A 21 -3.31 -0.76 -3.81
N LEU A 22 -4.19 -1.74 -3.62
CA LEU A 22 -5.27 -2.00 -4.56
C LEU A 22 -6.20 -0.77 -4.69
N SER A 23 -6.52 -0.10 -3.59
CA SER A 23 -7.29 1.14 -3.61
C SER A 23 -6.56 2.28 -4.33
N LEU A 24 -5.28 2.51 -3.98
CA LEU A 24 -4.48 3.61 -4.52
C LEU A 24 -4.17 3.46 -6.01
N LEU A 25 -4.01 2.21 -6.49
CA LEU A 25 -3.68 1.91 -7.88
C LEU A 25 -4.92 1.64 -8.74
N SER A 26 -6.12 1.65 -8.14
CA SER A 26 -7.34 1.39 -8.90
C SER A 26 -7.68 2.58 -9.81
N PRO A 27 -8.03 2.34 -11.09
CA PRO A 27 -8.52 3.39 -11.96
C PRO A 27 -9.79 4.05 -11.39
N GLU A 28 -9.94 5.35 -11.60
CA GLU A 28 -11.08 6.14 -11.11
C GLU A 28 -12.43 5.50 -11.46
N SER A 29 -12.58 5.03 -12.70
CA SER A 29 -13.80 4.38 -13.20
C SER A 29 -14.14 3.06 -12.50
N PHE A 30 -13.16 2.40 -11.87
CA PHE A 30 -13.33 1.12 -11.18
C PHE A 30 -13.20 1.21 -9.66
N PHE A 31 -12.83 2.38 -9.12
CA PHE A 31 -12.58 2.57 -7.68
C PHE A 31 -13.75 2.11 -6.81
N TRP A 32 -14.92 2.72 -6.97
CA TRP A 32 -16.10 2.42 -6.17
C TRP A 32 -16.66 0.99 -6.39
N PRO A 33 -16.82 0.51 -7.64
CA PRO A 33 -17.22 -0.87 -7.89
C PRO A 33 -16.31 -1.90 -7.19
N LEU A 34 -14.99 -1.67 -7.22
CA LEU A 34 -14.01 -2.54 -6.56
C LEU A 34 -14.16 -2.52 -5.03
N HIS A 35 -14.25 -1.34 -4.42
CA HIS A 35 -14.41 -1.21 -2.96
C HIS A 35 -15.69 -1.86 -2.45
N VAL A 36 -16.81 -1.62 -3.13
CA VAL A 36 -18.10 -2.23 -2.80
C VAL A 36 -18.02 -3.75 -2.98
N GLY A 37 -17.39 -4.24 -4.05
CA GLY A 37 -17.19 -5.66 -4.29
C GLY A 37 -16.41 -6.34 -3.16
N ILE A 38 -15.30 -5.75 -2.72
CA ILE A 38 -14.49 -6.27 -1.61
C ILE A 38 -15.27 -6.25 -0.29
N ALA A 39 -15.99 -5.16 -0.01
CA ALA A 39 -16.84 -5.06 1.18
C ALA A 39 -17.93 -6.15 1.20
N LEU A 40 -18.52 -6.45 0.04
CA LEU A 40 -19.55 -7.48 -0.09
C LEU A 40 -18.96 -8.89 0.09
N LEU A 41 -17.78 -9.16 -0.51
CA LEU A 41 -17.04 -10.40 -0.28
C LEU A 41 -16.68 -10.60 1.19
N LEU A 42 -16.27 -9.54 1.89
CA LEU A 42 -15.99 -9.56 3.33
C LEU A 42 -17.21 -9.93 4.19
N VAL A 43 -18.42 -9.65 3.71
CA VAL A 43 -19.68 -10.04 4.38
C VAL A 43 -20.04 -11.49 4.06
N CYS A 44 -19.88 -11.90 2.81
CA CYS A 44 -20.30 -13.22 2.34
C CYS A 44 -19.31 -14.35 2.67
N LEU A 45 -18.02 -14.05 2.84
CA LEU A 45 -16.98 -15.06 3.05
C LEU A 45 -16.51 -15.12 4.51
N PRO A 46 -16.26 -16.33 5.03
CA PRO A 46 -15.68 -16.51 6.36
C PRO A 46 -14.22 -16.00 6.35
N THR A 47 -14.06 -14.75 6.77
CA THR A 47 -12.76 -14.07 6.86
C THR A 47 -12.35 -13.97 8.33
N PRO A 48 -11.11 -14.33 8.71
CA PRO A 48 -10.64 -14.14 10.09
C PRO A 48 -10.78 -12.69 10.53
N THR A 49 -11.24 -12.47 11.77
CA THR A 49 -11.59 -11.13 12.29
C THR A 49 -10.46 -10.11 12.14
N PHE A 50 -9.20 -10.52 12.39
CA PHE A 50 -8.04 -9.64 12.23
C PHE A 50 -7.76 -9.24 10.77
N CYS A 51 -7.96 -10.15 9.81
CA CYS A 51 -7.84 -9.83 8.38
C CYS A 51 -8.97 -8.91 7.93
N ARG A 52 -10.18 -9.11 8.47
CA ARG A 52 -11.33 -8.25 8.18
C ARG A 52 -11.05 -6.79 8.56
N TRP A 53 -10.50 -6.55 9.75
CA TRP A 53 -10.10 -5.19 10.18
C TRP A 53 -8.96 -4.61 9.33
N ALA A 54 -7.98 -5.43 8.93
CA ALA A 54 -6.91 -5.00 8.04
C ALA A 54 -7.43 -4.56 6.65
N ILE A 55 -8.38 -5.32 6.09
CA ILE A 55 -9.02 -4.98 4.80
C ILE A 55 -9.87 -3.72 4.96
N ILE A 56 -10.73 -3.65 5.98
CA ILE A 56 -11.59 -2.47 6.23
C ILE A 56 -10.75 -1.20 6.40
N SER A 57 -9.70 -1.24 7.22
CA SER A 57 -8.82 -0.08 7.41
C SER A 57 -8.10 0.33 6.13
N GLY A 58 -7.63 -0.63 5.32
CA GLY A 58 -7.05 -0.35 4.00
C GLY A 58 -8.04 0.32 3.04
N LEU A 59 -9.28 -0.19 2.96
CA LEU A 59 -10.34 0.39 2.12
C LEU A 59 -10.71 1.80 2.58
N VAL A 60 -10.86 2.03 3.89
CA VAL A 60 -11.22 3.34 4.44
C VAL A 60 -10.15 4.39 4.11
N ILE A 61 -8.87 4.06 4.35
CA ILE A 61 -7.76 4.98 4.03
C ILE A 61 -7.69 5.23 2.52
N GLY A 62 -7.88 4.18 1.70
CA GLY A 62 -7.97 4.29 0.25
C GLY A 62 -9.08 5.24 -0.21
N SER A 63 -10.28 5.14 0.37
CA SER A 63 -11.42 6.04 0.10
C SER A 63 -11.11 7.48 0.47
N PHE A 64 -10.48 7.73 1.62
CA PHE A 64 -10.08 9.09 1.99
C PHE A 64 -9.08 9.69 1.01
N HIS A 65 -8.08 8.90 0.58
CA HIS A 65 -7.13 9.33 -0.44
C HIS A 65 -7.81 9.65 -1.78
N PHE A 66 -8.72 8.80 -2.23
CA PHE A 66 -9.48 9.00 -3.46
C PHE A 66 -10.36 10.26 -3.40
N LEU A 67 -11.06 10.48 -2.28
CA LEU A 67 -11.88 11.69 -2.09
C LEU A 67 -11.03 12.96 -2.01
N ALA A 68 -9.82 12.91 -1.43
CA ALA A 68 -8.90 14.04 -1.43
C ALA A 68 -8.39 14.38 -2.84
N TYR A 69 -8.11 13.34 -3.65
CA TYR A 69 -7.77 13.47 -5.07
C TYR A 69 -8.94 14.07 -5.88
N GLU A 70 -10.14 13.48 -5.78
CA GLU A 70 -11.33 13.88 -6.54
C GLU A 70 -11.77 15.33 -6.21
N ASN A 71 -11.71 15.72 -4.93
CA ASN A 71 -12.03 17.09 -4.49
C ASN A 71 -10.94 18.11 -4.84
N ARG A 72 -9.87 17.72 -5.55
CA ARG A 72 -8.71 18.57 -5.90
C ARG A 72 -8.15 19.35 -4.71
N GLN A 73 -8.29 18.82 -3.50
CA GLN A 73 -7.62 19.39 -2.32
C GLN A 73 -6.11 19.29 -2.45
N ILE A 74 -5.66 18.32 -3.25
CA ILE A 74 -4.28 18.14 -3.69
C ILE A 74 -4.31 18.29 -5.23
N PRO A 75 -3.52 19.20 -5.83
CA PRO A 75 -3.44 19.35 -7.28
C PRO A 75 -3.16 18.00 -7.97
N PRO A 76 -3.82 17.65 -9.08
CA PRO A 76 -3.59 16.38 -9.80
C PRO A 76 -2.12 16.19 -10.20
N GLU A 77 -1.45 17.31 -10.51
CA GLU A 77 -0.02 17.39 -10.82
C GLU A 77 0.88 16.82 -9.72
N CYS A 78 0.41 16.82 -8.46
CA CYS A 78 1.11 16.20 -7.33
C CYS A 78 1.08 14.67 -7.37
N PHE A 79 0.02 14.08 -7.91
CA PHE A 79 -0.10 12.63 -8.05
C PHE A 79 0.62 12.11 -9.29
N ASP A 80 0.67 12.94 -10.34
CA ASP A 80 1.39 12.64 -11.59
C ASP A 80 2.89 13.00 -11.52
N SER A 81 3.31 13.76 -10.51
CA SER A 81 4.73 14.08 -10.29
C SER A 81 5.53 12.83 -9.91
N ALA A 82 6.72 12.69 -10.50
CA ALA A 82 7.62 11.60 -10.15
C ALA A 82 8.02 11.73 -8.67
N MET A 83 7.57 10.80 -7.83
CA MET A 83 8.04 10.73 -6.44
C MET A 83 9.51 10.32 -6.42
N ASN A 84 10.37 11.28 -6.09
CA ASN A 84 11.80 11.05 -5.94
C ASN A 84 12.08 10.54 -4.52
N PHE A 85 12.51 9.29 -4.43
CA PHE A 85 12.98 8.70 -3.18
C PHE A 85 14.50 8.65 -3.17
N GLN A 86 15.11 9.10 -2.09
CA GLN A 86 16.50 8.85 -1.77
C GLN A 86 16.55 7.88 -0.60
N GLY A 87 17.35 6.84 -0.71
CA GLY A 87 17.51 5.89 0.38
C GLY A 87 18.97 5.50 0.54
N THR A 88 19.32 5.11 1.77
CA THR A 88 20.62 4.52 2.07
C THR A 88 20.47 3.00 1.98
N ILE A 89 21.29 2.34 1.17
CA ILE A 89 21.29 0.88 1.06
C ILE A 89 22.01 0.32 2.29
N ALA A 90 21.31 -0.49 3.08
CA ALA A 90 21.90 -1.22 4.21
C ALA A 90 22.68 -2.45 3.73
N ASP A 91 22.14 -3.17 2.74
CA ASP A 91 22.65 -4.47 2.32
C ASP A 91 22.17 -4.81 0.89
N PHE A 92 23.10 -5.16 -0.01
CA PHE A 92 22.80 -5.64 -1.38
C PHE A 92 24.03 -6.31 -2.02
N PRO A 93 23.87 -7.45 -2.75
CA PRO A 93 22.65 -8.22 -2.93
C PRO A 93 22.38 -9.16 -1.76
N ARG A 94 21.15 -9.12 -1.22
CA ARG A 94 20.65 -10.17 -0.33
C ARG A 94 19.86 -11.17 -1.16
N THR A 95 20.31 -12.42 -1.16
CA THR A 95 19.60 -13.53 -1.78
C THR A 95 18.84 -14.34 -0.75
N LEU A 96 17.55 -14.60 -1.01
CA LEU A 96 16.76 -15.57 -0.26
C LEU A 96 16.37 -16.67 -1.24
N SER A 97 16.53 -17.91 -0.78
CA SER A 97 16.08 -19.08 -1.51
C SER A 97 14.55 -19.17 -1.42
N SER A 98 13.87 -19.15 -2.57
CA SER A 98 12.47 -19.50 -2.68
C SER A 98 12.25 -20.96 -2.30
N ILE A 99 11.01 -21.29 -1.89
CA ILE A 99 10.55 -22.67 -1.71
C ILE A 99 10.64 -23.47 -3.02
N THR A 100 10.56 -22.80 -4.17
CA THR A 100 10.72 -23.39 -5.51
C THR A 100 12.18 -23.54 -5.95
N GLY A 101 13.15 -23.10 -5.14
CA GLY A 101 14.58 -23.12 -5.45
C GLY A 101 15.08 -21.91 -6.25
N GLU A 102 14.19 -21.05 -6.76
CA GLU A 102 14.59 -19.79 -7.38
C GLU A 102 15.20 -18.82 -6.35
N GLN A 103 16.26 -18.12 -6.75
CA GLN A 103 16.87 -17.10 -5.91
C GLN A 103 16.20 -15.76 -6.17
N ILE A 104 15.62 -15.18 -5.13
CA ILE A 104 15.11 -13.81 -5.18
C ILE A 104 16.21 -12.92 -4.63
N THR A 105 16.56 -11.87 -5.37
CA THR A 105 17.54 -10.86 -4.96
C THR A 105 16.79 -9.60 -4.54
N PHE A 106 17.06 -9.07 -3.36
CA PHE A 106 16.46 -7.82 -2.87
C PHE A 106 17.54 -6.88 -2.33
N VAL A 107 17.23 -5.59 -2.44
CA VAL A 107 17.94 -4.48 -1.80
C VAL A 107 17.31 -4.27 -0.43
N VAL A 108 18.13 -4.24 0.61
CA VAL A 108 17.71 -3.81 1.94
C VAL A 108 18.06 -2.35 2.09
N LEU A 109 17.07 -1.52 2.39
CA LEU A 109 17.24 -0.09 2.62
C LEU A 109 17.28 0.17 4.13
N GLU A 110 18.27 0.94 4.58
CA GLU A 110 18.38 1.43 5.96
C GLU A 110 17.41 2.58 6.20
N SER A 111 17.34 3.48 5.23
CA SER A 111 16.46 4.64 5.24
C SER A 111 15.92 4.86 3.83
N LEU A 112 14.68 5.33 3.75
CA LEU A 112 14.04 5.77 2.53
C LEU A 112 13.34 7.08 2.86
N THR A 113 13.83 8.17 2.28
CA THR A 113 13.31 9.53 2.43
C THR A 113 12.77 10.01 1.10
N LEU A 114 11.57 10.59 1.12
CA LEU A 114 11.04 11.34 -0.01
C LEU A 114 11.84 12.64 -0.12
N VAL A 115 12.46 12.91 -1.26
CA VAL A 115 13.36 14.07 -1.46
C VAL A 115 12.72 15.17 -2.28
N ASP A 116 11.67 14.84 -3.02
CA ASP A 116 10.93 15.83 -3.78
C ASP A 116 9.44 15.66 -3.50
N GLY A 117 8.90 16.61 -2.75
CA GLY A 117 7.49 16.82 -2.54
C GLY A 117 7.16 18.19 -3.10
N SER A 118 7.13 18.32 -4.43
CA SER A 118 6.78 19.57 -5.12
C SER A 118 5.35 20.07 -4.84
N CYS A 119 4.66 19.42 -3.91
CA CYS A 119 3.38 19.80 -3.35
C CYS A 119 3.52 19.99 -1.85
N ASP A 120 4.06 21.14 -1.46
CA ASP A 120 3.90 21.70 -0.13
C ASP A 120 2.40 21.99 0.05
N ILE A 121 1.65 21.02 0.57
CA ILE A 121 0.26 21.25 0.95
C ILE A 121 0.30 22.14 2.20
N PRO A 122 -0.20 23.38 2.17
CA PRO A 122 -0.34 24.16 3.39
C PRO A 122 -1.39 23.45 4.26
N VAL A 123 -0.93 22.76 5.30
CA VAL A 123 -1.80 22.18 6.31
C VAL A 123 -2.41 23.32 7.11
N SER A 124 -3.56 23.84 6.65
CA SER A 124 -4.40 24.73 7.44
C SER A 124 -5.37 23.84 8.23
N ILE A 125 -4.99 23.54 9.47
CA ILE A 125 -5.90 22.92 10.44
C ILE A 125 -6.86 24.02 10.90
N VAL A 126 -8.13 23.90 10.54
CA VAL A 126 -9.24 24.61 11.20
C VAL A 126 -10.05 23.60 11.99
#